data_AF-A0A940P3S8-F1
#
_entry.id   AF-A0A940P3S8-F1
#
_cell.length_a   1.000
_cell.length_b   1.000
_cell.length_c   1.000
_cell.angle_alpha   90.00
_cell.angle_beta   90.00
_cell.angle_gamma   90.00
#
_symmetry.space_group_name_H-M   'P 1'
#
loop_
_entity.id
_entity.type
_entity.pdbx_description
1 polymer ?
#
loop_
_entity_poly.entity_id
_entity_poly.type
_entity_poly.pdbx_seq_one_letter_code
_entity_poly.pdbx_strand_id
1 'polypeptide(L)'
;MEMKDIPSALSKLGDDVLNGAESLAKGALDGSKKVAEYIKLKNTISQAESRLNAGYIELGKKFEELYGTKAAPEFADLLAQIADARAQIAISRAELVALDSAAICNNCGKYLQAGQRFCPNCGAKQFSDPTSFLDPNKE
;
A
#
# COMPACT_ATOMS: atom_id res chain seq x y z
N MET A 1 4.36 -7.23 -30.14
CA MET A 1 3.52 -7.37 -28.93
C MET A 1 4.13 -6.43 -27.89
N GLU A 2 3.56 -5.24 -27.73
CA GLU A 2 4.12 -4.20 -26.85
C GLU A 2 3.96 -4.64 -25.39
N MET A 3 5.02 -4.54 -24.59
CA MET A 3 5.04 -4.91 -23.16
C MET A 3 4.30 -3.91 -22.25
N LYS A 4 3.41 -3.06 -22.79
CA LYS A 4 2.73 -1.98 -22.05
C LYS A 4 1.53 -2.46 -21.24
N ASP A 5 1.04 -3.67 -21.48
CA ASP A 5 -0.23 -4.15 -20.93
C ASP A 5 -0.10 -5.19 -19.82
N ILE A 6 1.11 -5.46 -19.31
CA ILE A 6 1.34 -6.51 -18.31
C ILE A 6 0.43 -6.39 -17.07
N PRO A 7 0.19 -5.18 -16.49
CA PRO A 7 -0.72 -5.06 -15.35
C PRO A 7 -2.18 -5.34 -15.72
N SER A 8 -2.64 -4.83 -16.87
CA SER A 8 -4.03 -5.03 -17.34
C SER A 8 -4.27 -6.47 -17.78
N ALA A 9 -3.27 -7.11 -18.37
CA ALA A 9 -3.30 -8.51 -18.75
C ALA A 9 -3.37 -9.43 -17.53
N LEU A 10 -2.62 -9.13 -16.46
CA LEU A 10 -2.74 -9.85 -15.17
C LEU A 10 -4.14 -9.70 -14.57
N SER A 11 -4.70 -8.48 -14.53
CA SER A 11 -6.04 -8.26 -13.97
C SER A 11 -7.12 -9.03 -14.74
N LYS A 12 -7.07 -8.98 -16.08
CA LYS A 12 -8.00 -9.74 -16.95
C LYS A 12 -7.88 -11.25 -16.75
N LEU A 13 -6.66 -11.77 -16.61
CA LEU A 13 -6.42 -13.18 -16.29
C LEU A 13 -7.08 -13.59 -14.96
N GLY A 14 -7.01 -12.75 -13.94
CA GLY A 14 -7.68 -12.98 -12.65
C GLY A 14 -9.20 -13.08 -12.77
N ASP A 15 -9.82 -12.21 -13.57
CA ASP A 15 -11.26 -12.19 -13.83
C ASP A 15 -11.71 -13.41 -14.65
N ASP A 16 -10.95 -13.79 -15.69
CA ASP A 16 -11.22 -14.97 -16.52
C ASP A 16 -11.14 -16.26 -15.71
N VAL A 17 -10.17 -16.35 -14.78
CA VAL A 17 -10.09 -17.45 -13.82
C VAL A 17 -11.32 -17.44 -12.91
N LEU A 18 -11.73 -16.30 -12.36
CA LEU A 18 -12.92 -16.21 -11.50
C LEU A 18 -14.19 -16.69 -12.21
N ASN A 19 -14.41 -16.26 -13.44
CA ASN A 19 -15.56 -16.61 -14.28
C ASN A 19 -15.58 -18.10 -14.64
N GLY A 20 -14.41 -18.72 -14.85
CA GLY A 20 -14.26 -20.16 -15.03
C GLY A 20 -14.81 -20.97 -13.84
N ALA A 21 -14.63 -20.48 -12.61
CA ALA A 21 -15.14 -21.13 -11.38
C ALA A 21 -16.66 -21.25 -11.37
N GLU A 22 -17.33 -20.16 -11.72
CA GLU A 22 -18.79 -20.05 -11.67
C GLU A 22 -19.45 -20.97 -12.69
N SER A 23 -18.84 -21.11 -13.88
CA SER A 23 -19.33 -22.02 -14.91
C SER A 23 -19.24 -23.50 -14.49
N LEU A 24 -18.18 -23.87 -13.75
CA LEU A 24 -17.97 -25.24 -13.25
C LEU A 24 -18.91 -25.57 -12.08
N ALA A 25 -19.19 -24.61 -11.21
CA ALA A 25 -20.13 -24.78 -10.09
C ALA A 25 -21.57 -25.06 -10.56
N LYS A 26 -21.95 -24.60 -11.77
CA LYS A 26 -23.30 -24.77 -12.34
C LYS A 26 -23.52 -26.12 -13.06
N GLY A 27 -22.48 -26.96 -13.27
CA GLY A 27 -22.55 -28.19 -14.09
C GLY A 27 -22.55 -29.54 -13.33
N ALA A 28 -22.95 -29.58 -12.06
CA ALA A 28 -22.66 -30.69 -11.15
C ALA A 28 -23.48 -31.99 -11.38
N LEU A 29 -22.91 -32.96 -12.11
CA LEU A 29 -23.21 -34.40 -11.93
C LEU A 29 -21.94 -35.30 -11.81
N ASP A 30 -20.75 -34.83 -12.24
CA ASP A 30 -19.44 -35.53 -12.09
C ASP A 30 -18.36 -34.67 -11.35
N GLY A 31 -18.81 -33.80 -10.43
CA GLY A 31 -18.13 -32.55 -10.08
C GLY A 31 -16.93 -32.60 -9.12
N SER A 32 -16.79 -33.60 -8.23
CA SER A 32 -15.90 -33.47 -7.07
C SER A 32 -14.40 -33.40 -7.38
N LYS A 33 -13.92 -34.19 -8.35
CA LYS A 33 -12.48 -34.21 -8.73
C LYS A 33 -12.09 -33.00 -9.60
N LYS A 34 -12.99 -32.58 -10.50
CA LYS A 34 -12.74 -31.42 -11.39
C LYS A 34 -12.72 -30.11 -10.60
N VAL A 35 -13.58 -29.97 -9.59
CA VAL A 35 -13.58 -28.79 -8.70
C VAL A 35 -12.29 -28.71 -7.88
N ALA A 36 -11.78 -29.85 -7.38
CA ALA A 36 -10.52 -29.87 -6.62
C ALA A 36 -9.31 -29.47 -7.47
N GLU A 37 -9.18 -30.03 -8.68
CA GLU A 37 -8.11 -29.66 -9.62
C GLU A 37 -8.23 -28.21 -10.07
N TYR A 38 -9.45 -27.72 -10.28
CA TYR A 38 -9.72 -26.32 -10.60
C TYR A 38 -9.22 -25.37 -9.50
N ILE A 39 -9.54 -25.63 -8.22
CA ILE A 39 -9.07 -24.82 -7.09
C ILE A 39 -7.54 -24.85 -6.99
N LYS A 40 -6.94 -26.02 -7.18
CA LYS A 40 -5.48 -26.20 -7.15
C LYS A 40 -4.80 -25.37 -8.25
N LEU A 41 -5.32 -25.43 -9.48
CA LEU A 41 -4.80 -24.64 -10.60
C LEU A 41 -4.98 -23.14 -10.36
N LYS A 42 -6.14 -22.71 -9.86
CA LYS A 42 -6.39 -21.32 -9.49
C LYS A 42 -5.38 -20.80 -8.46
N ASN A 43 -5.12 -21.57 -7.41
CA ASN A 43 -4.14 -21.17 -6.39
C ASN A 43 -2.71 -21.12 -6.97
N THR A 44 -2.39 -22.02 -7.89
CA THR A 44 -1.09 -22.03 -8.58
C THR A 44 -0.92 -20.78 -9.45
N ILE A 45 -1.95 -20.39 -10.20
CA ILE A 45 -1.96 -19.17 -11.03
C ILE A 45 -1.79 -17.95 -10.14
N SER A 46 -2.60 -17.83 -9.09
CA SER A 46 -2.52 -16.69 -8.16
C SER A 46 -1.14 -16.57 -7.49
N GLN A 47 -0.52 -17.69 -7.09
CA GLN A 47 0.85 -17.67 -6.58
C GLN A 47 1.88 -17.24 -7.64
N ALA A 48 1.74 -17.73 -8.87
CA ALA A 48 2.62 -17.35 -9.97
C ALA A 48 2.52 -15.85 -10.29
N GLU A 49 1.31 -15.29 -10.31
CA GLU A 49 1.04 -13.87 -10.50
C GLU A 49 1.65 -13.01 -9.38
N SER A 50 1.49 -13.43 -8.12
CA SER A 50 2.10 -12.74 -6.99
C SER A 50 3.64 -12.72 -7.08
N ARG A 51 4.25 -13.86 -7.44
CA ARG A 51 5.70 -13.96 -7.65
C ARG A 51 6.18 -13.10 -8.82
N LEU A 52 5.42 -13.08 -9.91
CA LEU A 52 5.71 -12.27 -11.09
C LEU A 52 5.68 -10.77 -10.75
N ASN A 53 4.66 -10.32 -10.03
CA ASN A 53 4.56 -8.93 -9.58
C ASN A 53 5.69 -8.55 -8.61
N ALA A 54 6.01 -9.42 -7.65
CA ALA A 54 7.14 -9.22 -6.75
C ALA A 54 8.47 -9.10 -7.52
N GLY A 55 8.67 -9.94 -8.53
CA GLY A 55 9.84 -9.89 -9.40
C GLY A 55 9.97 -8.58 -10.18
N TYR A 56 8.88 -8.07 -10.76
CA TYR A 56 8.90 -6.76 -11.44
C TYR A 56 9.24 -5.61 -10.49
N ILE A 57 8.69 -5.63 -9.27
CA ILE A 57 8.97 -4.61 -8.25
C ILE A 57 10.45 -4.66 -7.85
N GLU A 58 11.00 -5.84 -7.57
CA GLU A 58 12.39 -5.99 -7.17
C GLU A 58 13.35 -5.59 -8.31
N LEU A 59 13.03 -5.99 -9.55
CA LEU A 59 13.79 -5.59 -10.73
C LEU A 59 13.83 -4.08 -10.88
N GLY A 60 12.68 -3.40 -10.83
CA GLY A 60 12.61 -1.94 -10.94
C GLY A 60 13.41 -1.22 -9.84
N LYS A 61 13.33 -1.71 -8.60
CA LYS A 61 14.12 -1.19 -7.47
C LYS A 61 15.62 -1.30 -7.72
N LYS A 62 16.10 -2.48 -8.12
CA LYS A 62 17.52 -2.71 -8.42
C LYS A 62 17.97 -1.92 -9.65
N PHE A 63 17.11 -1.79 -10.65
CA PHE A 63 17.41 -1.00 -11.84
C PHE A 63 17.62 0.47 -11.49
N GLU A 64 16.73 1.05 -10.69
CA GLU A 64 16.88 2.43 -10.21
C GLU A 64 18.14 2.61 -9.35
N GLU A 65 18.43 1.66 -8.44
CA GLU A 65 19.61 1.72 -7.58
C GLU A 65 20.94 1.66 -8.36
N LEU A 66 21.02 0.77 -9.36
CA LEU A 66 22.24 0.54 -10.12
C LEU A 66 22.44 1.55 -11.25
N TYR A 67 21.35 1.94 -11.92
CA TYR A 67 21.40 2.75 -13.13
C TYR A 67 20.87 4.15 -12.93
N GLY A 68 19.82 4.37 -12.14
CA GLY A 68 19.30 5.70 -11.78
C GLY A 68 19.40 6.74 -12.91
N THR A 69 20.19 7.80 -12.70
CA THR A 69 20.42 8.89 -13.68
C THR A 69 21.25 8.51 -14.90
N LYS A 70 21.87 7.32 -14.90
CA LYS A 70 22.66 6.73 -15.99
C LYS A 70 21.86 5.73 -16.82
N ALA A 71 20.59 5.51 -16.50
CA ALA A 71 19.72 4.66 -17.30
C ALA A 71 19.54 5.23 -18.72
N ALA A 72 19.29 4.34 -19.68
CA ALA A 72 19.02 4.73 -21.05
C ALA A 72 17.82 5.71 -21.13
N PRO A 73 17.81 6.66 -22.09
CA PRO A 73 16.79 7.70 -22.18
C PRO A 73 15.36 7.15 -22.35
N GLU A 74 15.22 5.93 -22.86
CA GLU A 74 13.95 5.19 -22.95
C GLU A 74 13.28 4.91 -21.59
N PHE A 75 14.03 4.97 -20.49
CA PHE A 75 13.51 4.81 -19.12
C PHE A 75 13.40 6.14 -18.37
N ALA A 76 13.82 7.27 -18.97
CA ALA A 76 13.90 8.55 -18.28
C ALA A 76 12.54 9.01 -17.72
N ASP A 77 11.47 8.87 -18.51
CA ASP A 77 10.12 9.26 -18.09
C ASP A 77 9.59 8.41 -16.93
N LEU A 78 9.91 7.10 -16.92
CA LEU A 78 9.51 6.20 -15.85
C LEU A 78 10.27 6.51 -14.56
N LEU A 79 11.57 6.78 -14.66
CA LEU A 79 12.40 7.14 -13.51
C LEU A 79 12.02 8.50 -12.93
N ALA A 80 11.66 9.47 -13.78
CA ALA A 80 11.13 10.75 -13.33
C ALA A 80 9.81 10.58 -12.55
N GLN A 81 8.86 9.80 -13.08
CA GLN A 81 7.61 9.48 -12.38
C GLN A 81 7.84 8.78 -11.03
N ILE A 82 8.80 7.86 -10.95
CA ILE A 82 9.15 7.18 -9.70
C ILE A 82 9.73 8.18 -8.69
N ALA A 83 10.60 9.09 -9.13
CA ALA A 83 11.18 10.14 -8.29
C ALA A 83 10.08 11.08 -7.76
N ASP A 84 9.18 11.53 -8.62
CA ASP A 84 8.05 12.40 -8.25
C ASP A 84 7.11 11.71 -7.26
N ALA A 85 6.74 10.45 -7.51
CA ALA A 85 5.90 9.68 -6.61
C ALA A 85 6.56 9.49 -5.23
N ARG A 86 7.88 9.27 -5.18
CA ARG A 86 8.62 9.19 -3.91
C ARG A 86 8.60 10.53 -3.16
N ALA A 87 8.76 11.64 -3.86
CA ALA A 87 8.67 12.97 -3.26
C ALA A 87 7.26 13.22 -2.68
N GLN A 88 6.20 12.86 -3.42
CA GLN A 88 4.83 12.96 -2.92
C GLN A 88 4.59 12.08 -1.68
N ILE A 89 5.05 10.83 -1.69
CA ILE A 89 4.95 9.93 -0.53
C ILE A 89 5.66 10.52 0.69
N ALA A 90 6.84 11.11 0.50
CA ALA A 90 7.59 11.74 1.59
C ALA A 90 6.81 12.94 2.19
N ILE A 91 6.24 13.79 1.33
CA ILE A 91 5.41 14.92 1.75
C ILE A 91 4.17 14.45 2.50
N SER A 92 3.37 13.54 1.92
CA SER A 92 2.14 13.05 2.55
C SER A 92 2.40 12.33 3.87
N ARG A 93 3.52 11.61 3.99
CA ARG A 93 3.94 11.01 5.27
C ARG A 93 4.27 12.07 6.31
N ALA A 94 4.95 13.15 5.94
CA ALA A 94 5.22 14.26 6.86
C ALA A 94 3.94 14.96 7.31
N GLU A 95 2.97 15.15 6.40
CA GLU A 95 1.65 15.69 6.73
C GLU A 95 0.88 14.78 7.69
N LEU A 96 0.89 13.45 7.49
CA LEU A 96 0.27 12.50 8.40
C LEU A 96 0.86 12.57 9.82
N VAL A 97 2.19 12.67 9.94
CA VAL A 97 2.85 12.84 11.24
C VAL A 97 2.45 14.16 11.89
N ALA A 98 2.34 15.24 11.11
CA ALA A 98 1.88 16.53 11.62
C ALA A 98 0.43 16.46 12.13
N LEU A 99 -0.45 15.72 11.45
CA LEU A 99 -1.83 15.48 11.90
C LEU A 99 -1.90 14.60 13.16
N ASP A 100 -1.07 13.56 13.26
CA ASP A 100 -1.04 12.66 14.42
C ASP A 100 -0.46 13.35 15.67
N SER A 101 0.43 14.33 15.48
CA SER A 101 0.90 15.19 16.56
C SER A 101 -0.18 16.17 17.09
N ALA A 102 -1.34 16.26 16.43
CA ALA A 102 -2.44 17.10 16.90
C ALA A 102 -3.20 16.42 18.05
N ALA A 103 -3.10 16.97 19.25
CA ALA A 103 -3.86 16.50 20.41
C ALA A 103 -5.33 16.92 20.30
N ILE A 104 -6.27 16.13 20.82
CA ILE A 104 -7.68 16.54 20.91
C ILE A 104 -7.92 17.18 22.28
N CYS A 105 -8.61 18.32 22.31
CA CYS A 105 -8.95 18.99 23.55
C CYS A 105 -9.84 18.10 24.43
N ASN A 106 -9.38 17.81 25.65
CA ASN A 106 -10.11 16.99 26.63
C ASN A 106 -11.44 17.59 27.13
N ASN A 107 -11.68 18.88 26.88
CA ASN A 107 -12.85 19.59 27.38
C ASN A 107 -13.87 19.89 26.26
N CYS A 108 -13.43 20.25 25.06
CA CYS A 108 -14.32 20.65 23.97
C CYS A 108 -14.21 19.79 22.70
N GLY A 109 -13.30 18.80 22.67
CA GLY A 109 -13.17 17.86 21.56
C GLY A 109 -12.57 18.44 20.27
N LYS A 110 -12.13 19.70 20.26
CA LYS A 110 -11.48 20.30 19.09
C LYS A 110 -10.01 19.90 18.99
N TYR A 111 -9.50 19.80 17.76
CA TYR A 111 -8.08 19.59 17.48
C TYR A 111 -7.23 20.74 18.04
N LEU A 112 -6.10 20.38 18.63
CA LEU A 112 -5.06 21.24 19.17
C LEU A 112 -3.76 20.89 18.46
N GLN A 113 -2.93 21.90 18.21
CA GLN A 113 -1.57 21.63 17.75
C GLN A 113 -0.73 21.02 18.88
N ALA A 114 0.27 20.22 18.50
CA ALA A 114 1.23 19.62 19.42
C ALA A 114 1.81 20.68 20.38
N GLY A 115 1.87 20.37 21.68
CA GLY A 115 2.52 21.21 22.70
C GLY A 115 1.70 22.40 23.23
N GLN A 116 0.43 22.56 22.86
CA GLN A 116 -0.41 23.63 23.43
C GLN A 116 -0.89 23.30 24.86
N ARG A 117 -0.45 24.11 25.83
CA ARG A 117 -0.80 23.94 27.26
C ARG A 117 -2.23 24.36 27.60
N PHE A 118 -2.88 25.14 26.73
CA PHE A 118 -4.25 25.64 26.89
C PHE A 118 -4.97 25.60 25.55
N CYS A 119 -6.26 25.24 25.57
CA CYS A 119 -7.09 25.19 24.36
C CYS A 119 -7.42 26.61 23.90
N PRO A 120 -7.12 27.00 22.64
CA PRO A 120 -7.42 28.33 22.12
C PRO A 120 -8.92 28.55 21.90
N ASN A 121 -9.73 27.49 21.84
CA ASN A 121 -11.16 27.59 21.60
C ASN A 121 -12.01 27.67 22.88
N CYS A 122 -11.59 27.02 23.98
CA CYS A 122 -12.37 27.01 25.22
C CYS A 122 -11.57 27.44 26.47
N GLY A 123 -10.28 27.74 26.35
CA GLY A 123 -9.41 28.15 27.45
C GLY A 123 -9.01 27.01 28.41
N ALA A 124 -9.52 25.79 28.22
CA ALA A 124 -9.23 24.67 29.11
C ALA A 124 -7.75 24.27 29.05
N LYS A 125 -7.12 24.12 30.23
CA LYS A 125 -5.75 23.63 30.37
C LYS A 125 -5.65 22.18 29.89
N GLN A 126 -4.64 21.90 29.07
CA GLN A 126 -4.41 20.58 28.48
C GLN A 126 -3.28 19.90 29.24
N PHE A 127 -3.51 18.64 29.61
CA PHE A 127 -2.51 17.79 30.27
C PHE A 127 -1.81 16.95 29.21
N SER A 128 -1.13 17.59 28.27
CA SER A 128 -0.17 16.90 27.40
C SER A 128 1.21 17.36 27.80
N ASP A 129 1.78 16.68 28.79
CA ASP A 129 3.23 16.61 28.89
C ASP A 129 3.68 15.62 27.80
N PRO A 130 4.38 16.06 26.74
CA PRO A 130 4.76 15.18 25.63
C PRO A 130 5.75 14.08 26.03
N THR A 131 6.12 13.95 27.30
CA THR A 131 7.13 13.01 27.79
C THR A 131 6.59 11.85 28.62
N SER A 132 5.29 11.79 28.97
CA SER A 132 4.80 10.78 29.92
C SER A 132 4.65 9.34 29.36
N PHE A 133 5.33 9.01 28.25
CA PHE A 133 5.41 7.64 27.72
C PHE A 133 6.85 7.07 27.74
N LEU A 134 7.84 7.79 28.27
CA LEU A 134 9.24 7.35 28.32
C LEU A 134 9.88 7.44 29.72
N ASP A 135 9.14 7.16 30.78
CA ASP A 135 9.73 6.98 32.13
C ASP A 135 9.49 5.55 32.64
N PRO A 136 10.45 4.62 32.49
CA PRO A 136 10.37 3.27 33.06
C PRO A 136 10.70 3.23 34.57
N ASN A 137 10.78 4.38 35.26
CA ASN A 137 11.09 4.43 36.70
C ASN A 137 10.26 5.51 37.40
N LYS A 138 8.98 5.21 37.62
CA LYS A 138 8.15 5.94 38.58
C LYS A 138 7.72 4.97 39.67
N GLU A 139 8.34 5.13 40.83
CA GLU A 139 7.98 4.48 42.10
C GLU A 139 6.55 4.85 42.53
#